data_AF-K0ZC69-F1
#
_entry.id   AF-K0ZC69-F1
#
_cell.length_a   1.000
_cell.length_b   1.000
_cell.length_c   1.000
_cell.angle_alpha   90.00
_cell.angle_beta   90.00
_cell.angle_gamma   90.00
#
_symmetry.space_group_name_H-M   'P 1'
#
loop_
_entity.id
_entity.type
_entity.pdbx_description
1 polymer ?
#
loop_
_entity_poly.entity_id
_entity_poly.type
_entity_poly.pdbx_seq_one_letter_code
_entity_poly.pdbx_strand_id
1 'polypeptide(L)' 'MNCLLCDQTTKSELTFSSLFILKDDCSYLCSACASSFEKIGENYCPNCMKKGMSTKCQDCKLWCKEGIQVDHKAIFTYNQ' A
#
# COMPACT_ATOMS: atom_id res chain seq x y z
N MET A 1 3.22 -11.77 -17.30
CA MET A 1 4.12 -11.05 -16.37
C MET A 1 4.19 -11.86 -15.08
N ASN A 2 5.21 -11.72 -14.22
CA ASN A 2 5.19 -12.37 -12.90
C ASN A 2 4.73 -11.35 -11.85
N CYS A 3 3.93 -11.81 -10.88
CA CYS A 3 3.57 -11.01 -9.72
C CYS A 3 4.81 -10.72 -8.86
N LEU A 4 5.09 -9.46 -8.56
CA LEU A 4 6.26 -9.09 -7.74
C LEU A 4 6.19 -9.56 -6.28
N LEU A 5 5.02 -9.98 -5.79
CA LEU A 5 4.84 -10.42 -4.40
C LEU A 5 4.90 -11.95 -4.23
N CYS A 6 4.29 -12.70 -5.13
CA CYS A 6 4.20 -14.17 -5.03
C CYS A 6 4.88 -14.93 -6.17
N ASP A 7 5.48 -14.20 -7.12
CA ASP A 7 6.16 -14.70 -8.32
C ASP A 7 5.28 -15.57 -9.26
N GLN A 8 3.98 -15.67 -8.99
CA GLN A 8 3.06 -16.38 -9.88
C GLN A 8 2.92 -15.66 -11.21
N THR A 9 2.94 -16.43 -12.30
CA THR A 9 2.72 -15.90 -13.64
C THR A 9 1.28 -15.41 -13.79
N THR A 10 1.13 -14.11 -14.03
CA THR A 10 -0.13 -13.46 -14.36
C THR A 10 -0.29 -13.37 -15.87
N LYS A 11 -1.47 -13.80 -16.36
CA LYS A 11 -1.91 -13.50 -17.72
C LYS A 11 -2.56 -12.13 -17.69
N SER A 12 -2.03 -11.18 -18.45
CA SER A 12 -2.72 -9.92 -18.74
C SER A 12 -3.67 -10.18 -19.90
N GLU A 13 -4.98 -10.05 -19.68
CA GLU A 13 -5.94 -10.08 -20.78
C GLU A 13 -5.93 -8.72 -21.48
N LEU A 14 -5.35 -8.68 -22.68
CA LEU A 14 -5.44 -7.52 -23.54
C LEU A 14 -6.86 -7.43 -24.10
N THR A 15 -7.52 -6.30 -23.90
CA THR A 15 -8.82 -6.03 -24.52
C THR A 15 -8.61 -5.31 -25.85
N PHE A 16 -9.62 -5.32 -26.73
CA PHE A 16 -9.56 -4.54 -27.97
C PHE A 16 -9.33 -3.04 -27.70
N SER A 17 -9.92 -2.51 -26.61
CA SER A 17 -9.70 -1.14 -26.15
C SER A 17 -8.25 -0.85 -25.77
N SER A 18 -7.49 -1.85 -25.30
CA SER A 18 -6.08 -1.72 -24.95
C SER A 18 -5.21 -1.29 -26.14
N LEU A 19 -5.63 -1.56 -27.38
CA LEU A 19 -4.95 -1.11 -28.61
C LEU A 19 -5.03 0.42 -28.81
N PHE A 20 -6.08 1.07 -28.31
CA PHE A 20 -6.32 2.49 -28.54
C PHE A 20 -5.83 3.37 -27.39
N ILE A 21 -5.88 2.85 -26.15
CA ILE A 21 -5.62 3.66 -24.96
C ILE A 21 -4.11 3.77 -24.67
N LEU A 22 -3.25 2.97 -25.33
CA LEU A 22 -1.79 2.92 -25.03
C LEU A 22 -1.54 2.80 -23.51
N LYS A 23 -2.47 2.12 -22.82
CA LYS A 23 -2.46 2.06 -21.36
C LYS A 23 -1.53 0.94 -20.95
N ASP A 24 -0.57 1.29 -20.12
CA ASP A 24 0.28 0.32 -19.46
C ASP A 24 -0.53 -0.35 -18.34
N ASP A 25 -1.43 -1.28 -18.70
CA ASP A 25 -2.21 -2.11 -17.76
C ASP A 25 -1.32 -3.21 -17.13
N CYS A 26 -0.02 -2.95 -16.99
CA CYS A 26 0.91 -3.83 -16.30
C CYS A 26 0.71 -3.73 -14.80
N SER A 27 -0.28 -4.47 -14.29
CA SER A 27 -0.40 -4.71 -12.86
C SER A 27 0.81 -5.53 -12.40
N TYR A 28 1.72 -4.91 -11.63
CA TYR A 28 2.86 -5.58 -11.02
C TYR A 28 2.48 -6.69 -10.02
N LEU A 29 1.23 -6.70 -9.58
CA LEU A 29 0.68 -7.67 -8.64
C LEU A 29 -0.42 -8.48 -9.33
N CYS A 30 -0.55 -9.76 -8.98
CA CYS A 30 -1.75 -10.52 -9.31
C CYS A 30 -2.95 -9.98 -8.54
N SER A 31 -4.16 -10.24 -9.05
CA SER A 31 -5.41 -9.82 -8.41
C SER A 31 -5.50 -10.28 -6.95
N ALA A 32 -5.09 -11.51 -6.64
CA ALA A 32 -5.10 -12.06 -5.29
C ALA A 32 -4.20 -11.25 -4.33
N CYS A 33 -2.96 -10.94 -4.74
CA CYS A 33 -2.04 -10.12 -3.95
C CYS A 33 -2.53 -8.68 -3.83
N ALA A 34 -3.06 -8.10 -4.91
CA ALA A 34 -3.61 -6.74 -4.89
C ALA A 34 -4.80 -6.63 -3.91
N SER A 35 -5.67 -7.63 -3.87
CA SER A 35 -6.82 -7.69 -2.96
C SER A 35 -6.44 -7.97 -1.50
N SER A 36 -5.21 -8.39 -1.24
CA SER A 36 -4.72 -8.65 0.12
C SER A 36 -4.47 -7.33 0.87
N PHE A 37 -4.09 -6.27 0.16
CA PHE A 37 -3.84 -4.96 0.76
C PHE A 37 -5.10 -4.34 1.33
N GLU A 38 -5.06 -4.02 2.63
CA GLU A 38 -6.13 -3.29 3.29
C GLU A 38 -5.79 -1.80 3.34
N LYS A 39 -6.67 -0.94 2.81
CA LYS A 39 -6.50 0.50 2.92
C LYS A 39 -6.48 0.93 4.38
N ILE A 40 -5.68 1.93 4.69
CA ILE A 40 -5.71 2.55 6.02
C ILE A 40 -7.00 3.38 6.10
N GLY A 41 -7.87 3.02 7.05
CA GLY A 41 -9.11 3.75 7.34
C GLY A 41 -8.83 5.09 8.02
N GLU A 42 -9.80 5.66 8.74
CA GLU A 42 -9.63 6.98 9.38
C GLU A 42 -8.94 6.92 10.76
N ASN A 43 -8.87 5.73 11.37
CA ASN A 43 -8.30 5.55 12.71
C ASN A 43 -6.81 5.16 12.63
N TYR A 44 -5.95 6.16 12.45
CA TYR A 44 -4.50 5.99 12.34
C TYR A 44 -3.69 7.13 12.98
N CYS A 45 -2.46 6.80 13.39
CA CYS A 45 -1.53 7.79 13.92
C CYS A 45 -1.16 8.78 12.80
N PRO A 46 -1.32 10.10 12.99
CA PRO A 46 -1.08 11.08 11.93
C PRO A 46 0.38 11.15 11.46
N ASN A 47 1.32 10.65 12.26
CA ASN A 47 2.76 10.69 11.97
C ASN A 47 3.29 9.46 11.25
N CYS A 48 2.74 8.28 11.57
CA CYS A 48 3.26 6.99 11.06
C CYS A 48 2.19 6.08 10.45
N MET A 49 0.94 6.56 10.35
CA MET A 49 -0.19 5.81 9.82
C MET A 49 -0.48 4.47 10.52
N LYS A 50 0.04 4.26 11.74
CA LYS A 50 -0.23 3.07 12.56
C LYS A 50 -1.72 3.00 12.86
N LYS A 51 -2.38 1.91 12.43
CA LYS A 51 -3.81 1.67 12.63
C LYS A 51 -4.17 1.56 14.12
N GLY A 52 -5.42 1.88 14.44
CA GLY A 52 -6.02 1.68 15.76
C GLY A 52 -5.69 2.77 16.78
N MET A 53 -5.11 3.90 16.34
CA MET A 53 -4.92 5.08 17.17
C MET A 53 -5.33 6.32 16.40
N SER A 54 -6.19 7.16 16.94
CA SER A 54 -6.56 8.45 16.31
C SER A 54 -5.59 9.60 16.66
N THR A 55 -4.63 9.33 17.55
CA THR A 55 -3.66 10.31 18.04
C THR A 55 -2.23 9.82 17.83
N LYS A 56 -1.26 10.71 18.02
CA LYS A 56 0.16 10.38 17.91
C LYS A 56 0.50 9.20 18.83
N CYS A 57 0.96 8.10 18.23
CA CYS A 57 1.30 6.90 18.97
C CYS A 57 2.49 7.14 19.92
N GLN A 58 2.66 6.24 20.89
CA GLN A 58 3.73 6.34 21.90
C GLN A 58 5.13 6.35 21.26
N ASP A 59 5.35 5.53 20.23
CA ASP A 59 6.61 5.46 19.49
C ASP A 59 6.94 6.82 18.83
N CYS A 60 5.95 7.41 18.14
CA CYS A 60 6.11 8.74 17.53
C CYS A 60 6.32 9.84 18.57
N LYS A 61 5.68 9.74 19.75
CA LYS A 61 5.92 10.69 20.85
C LYS A 61 7.34 10.57 21.39
N LEU A 62 7.87 9.36 21.50
CA LEU A 62 9.23 9.11 21.97
C LEU A 62 10.27 9.64 20.97
N TRP A 63 10.15 9.31 19.69
CA TRP A 63 11.03 9.81 18.64
C TRP A 63 11.05 11.33 18.55
N CYS A 64 9.90 11.97 18.74
CA CYS A 64 9.81 13.43 18.76
C CYS A 64 10.61 14.07 19.91
N LYS A 65 10.76 13.39 21.05
CA LYS A 65 11.59 13.85 22.18
C LYS A 65 13.08 13.73 21.87
N GLU A 66 13.46 12.72 21.10
CA GLU A 66 14.82 12.50 20.59
C GLU A 66 15.15 13.41 19.40
N GLY A 67 14.25 14.32 19.01
CA GLY A 67 14.45 15.22 17.86
C GLY A 67 14.19 14.58 16.49
N ILE A 68 13.63 13.37 16.45
CA ILE A 68 13.32 12.66 15.21
C ILE A 68 11.88 12.99 14.79
N GLN A 69 11.74 13.63 13.63
CA GLN A 69 10.44 13.89 13.01
C GLN A 69 10.00 12.68 12.19
N VAL A 70 8.87 12.08 12.58
CA VAL A 70 8.23 11.01 11.81
C VAL A 70 7.03 11.58 11.07
N ASP A 71 7.14 11.58 9.75
CA ASP A 71 6.15 12.09 8.80
C ASP A 71 6.18 11.25 7.52
N HIS A 72 5.70 10.02 7.62
CA HIS A 72 5.54 9.15 6.46
C HIS A 72 4.07 8.83 6.22
N LYS A 73 3.72 8.66 4.94
CA LYS A 73 2.37 8.30 4.51
C LYS A 73 2.35 6.88 3.97
N ALA A 74 1.77 5.97 4.74
CA ALA A 74 1.32 4.68 4.24
C ALA A 74 -0.12 4.80 3.73
N ILE A 75 -0.44 4.07 2.66
CA ILE A 75 -1.78 4.04 2.03
C ILE A 75 -2.47 2.71 2.35
N PHE A 76 -1.68 1.64 2.44
CA PHE A 76 -2.12 0.28 2.70
C PHE A 76 -1.36 -0.29 3.90
N THR A 77 -1.95 -1.26 4.57
CA THR A 77 -1.23 -2.17 5.46
C THR A 77 -1.13 -3.53 4.82
N TYR A 78 0.01 -4.19 5.05
CA TYR A 78 0.13 -5.61 4.82
C TYR A 78 -0.82 -6.35 5.76
N ASN A 79 -1.59 -7.26 5.19
CA ASN A 79 -2.48 -8.16 5.88
C ASN A 79 -1.66 -9.35 6.41
N GLN A 80 -1.14 -9.18 7.63
CA GLN A 80 -0.30 -10.12 8.41
C GLN A 80 1.06 -10.51 7.81
#